data_AF-A0A150L5V4-F1
#
_entry.id   AF-A0A150L5V4-F1
#
_cell.length_a   1.000
_cell.length_b   1.000
_cell.length_c   1.000
_cell.angle_alpha   90.00
_cell.angle_beta   90.00
_cell.angle_gamma   90.00
#
_symmetry.space_group_name_H-M   'P 1'
#
loop_
_entity.id
_entity.type
_entity.pdbx_description
1 polymer ?
#
loop_
_entity_poly.entity_id
_entity_poly.type
_entity_poly.pdbx_seq_one_letter_code
_entity_poly.pdbx_strand_id
1 'polypeptide(L)'
;MGKSLRKIKREREKTTSPFHPEVMKAWNRGFEAGAKRQNELDTQLMLEWLGKLEEIPGIGEKTAWKIREHFLGFMKEKRGWNESTLEQNNTAADGYR
;
A
#
# COMPACT_ATOMS: atom_id res chain seq x y z
N MET A 1 37.14 -21.37 19.36
CA MET A 1 35.81 -21.55 18.74
C MET A 1 35.81 -22.69 17.73
N GLY A 2 34.99 -23.72 17.98
CA GLY A 2 34.92 -24.95 17.18
C GLY A 2 34.48 -24.71 15.73
N LYS A 3 34.95 -25.55 14.80
CA LYS A 3 34.68 -25.44 13.35
C LYS A 3 33.17 -25.42 13.03
N SER A 4 32.34 -26.08 13.84
CA SER A 4 30.88 -26.09 13.71
C SER A 4 30.25 -24.70 13.94
N LEU A 5 30.63 -24.01 15.02
CA LEU A 5 30.14 -22.66 15.33
C LEU A 5 30.53 -21.64 14.25
N ARG A 6 31.70 -21.81 13.62
CA ARG A 6 32.14 -20.98 12.49
C ARG A 6 31.29 -21.21 11.22
N LYS A 7 30.81 -22.43 10.96
CA LYS A 7 29.91 -22.70 9.83
C LYS A 7 28.53 -22.07 10.05
N ILE A 8 27.96 -22.26 11.25
CA ILE A 8 26.65 -21.70 11.62
C ILE A 8 26.69 -20.16 11.54
N LYS A 9 27.75 -19.52 12.05
CA LYS A 9 27.91 -18.06 11.95
C LYS A 9 27.99 -17.59 10.50
N ARG A 10 28.71 -18.31 9.64
CA ARG A 10 28.90 -17.96 8.22
C ARG A 10 27.62 -18.15 7.38
N GLU A 11 26.82 -19.17 7.68
CA GLU A 11 25.50 -19.34 7.04
C GLU A 11 24.51 -18.27 7.50
N ARG A 12 24.53 -17.93 8.80
CA ARG A 12 23.74 -16.83 9.35
C ARG A 12 24.14 -15.49 8.71
N GLU A 13 25.44 -15.23 8.56
CA GLU A 13 26.01 -14.06 7.89
C GLU A 13 25.58 -13.94 6.42
N LYS A 14 25.46 -15.08 5.70
CA LYS A 14 24.91 -15.09 4.34
C LYS A 14 23.44 -14.67 4.31
N THR A 15 22.62 -15.19 5.23
CA THR A 15 21.19 -14.85 5.33
C THR A 15 20.89 -13.47 5.90
N THR A 16 21.83 -12.84 6.62
CA THR A 16 21.64 -11.50 7.19
C THR A 16 21.95 -10.36 6.22
N SER A 17 22.35 -10.66 4.98
CA SER A 17 22.47 -9.63 3.95
C SER A 17 21.09 -9.02 3.69
N PRO A 18 20.94 -7.68 3.69
CA PRO A 18 19.67 -7.01 3.36
C PRO A 18 19.13 -7.38 1.98
N PHE A 19 20.00 -7.87 1.09
CA PHE A 19 19.68 -8.30 -0.26
C PHE A 19 19.46 -9.81 -0.38
N HIS A 20 19.41 -10.56 0.73
CA HIS A 20 19.08 -11.97 0.67
C HIS A 20 17.60 -12.13 0.27
N PRO A 21 17.26 -12.98 -0.72
CA PRO A 21 15.89 -13.06 -1.25
C PRO A 21 14.80 -13.25 -0.20
N GLU A 22 15.03 -14.10 0.79
CA GLU A 22 14.08 -14.34 1.90
C GLU A 22 13.88 -13.10 2.79
N VAL A 23 14.94 -12.31 3.03
CA VAL A 23 14.86 -11.07 3.81
C VAL A 23 14.11 -10.00 3.02
N MET A 24 14.41 -9.84 1.72
CA MET A 24 13.67 -8.92 0.85
C MET A 24 12.19 -9.31 0.73
N LYS A 25 11.88 -10.61 0.63
CA LYS A 25 10.50 -11.10 0.57
C LYS A 25 9.73 -10.81 1.85
N ALA A 26 10.36 -11.01 3.02
CA ALA A 26 9.75 -10.65 4.30
C ALA A 26 9.54 -9.14 4.44
N TRP A 27 10.52 -8.34 4.01
CA TRP A 27 10.43 -6.88 4.01
C TRP A 27 9.32 -6.38 3.07
N ASN A 28 9.26 -6.85 1.82
CA ASN A 28 8.21 -6.51 0.85
C ASN A 28 6.81 -6.82 1.40
N ARG A 29 6.62 -8.00 2.01
CA ARG A 29 5.34 -8.36 2.66
C ARG A 29 4.95 -7.40 3.77
N GLY A 30 5.92 -7.03 4.62
CA GLY A 30 5.69 -6.06 5.70
C GLY A 30 5.34 -4.68 5.15
N PHE A 31 6.04 -4.25 4.11
CA PHE A 31 5.80 -3.00 3.40
C PHE A 31 4.41 -2.97 2.76
N GLU A 32 4.03 -3.99 1.99
CA GLU A 32 2.71 -4.12 1.37
C GLU A 32 1.59 -4.11 2.40
N ALA A 33 1.75 -4.85 3.50
CA ALA A 33 0.78 -4.87 4.59
C ALA A 33 0.65 -3.50 5.26
N GLY A 34 1.77 -2.80 5.46
CA GLY A 34 1.81 -1.44 5.99
C GLY A 34 1.10 -0.44 5.07
N ALA A 35 1.42 -0.47 3.77
CA ALA A 35 0.80 0.38 2.76
C ALA A 35 -0.71 0.14 2.67
N LYS A 36 -1.15 -1.13 2.74
CA LYS A 36 -2.58 -1.47 2.77
C LYS A 36 -3.27 -0.88 3.99
N ARG A 37 -2.71 -1.08 5.18
CA ARG A 37 -3.26 -0.55 6.44
C ARG A 37 -3.32 0.97 6.44
N GLN A 38 -2.29 1.63 5.92
CA GLN A 38 -2.26 3.08 5.81
C GLN A 38 -3.37 3.57 4.87
N ASN A 39 -3.52 2.96 3.69
CA ASN A 39 -4.59 3.29 2.75
C ASN A 39 -5.99 3.11 3.37
N GLU A 40 -6.20 2.06 4.18
CA GLU A 40 -7.45 1.84 4.89
C GLU A 40 -7.74 2.96 5.91
N LEU A 41 -6.76 3.33 6.71
CA LEU A 41 -6.89 4.41 7.70
C LEU A 41 -7.14 5.77 7.03
N ASP A 42 -6.37 6.09 5.99
CA ASP A 42 -6.53 7.34 5.24
C ASP A 42 -7.91 7.40 4.57
N THR A 43 -8.40 6.27 4.05
CA THR A 43 -9.76 6.19 3.48
C THR A 43 -10.83 6.43 4.55
N GLN A 44 -10.70 5.83 5.73
CA GLN A 44 -11.64 6.04 6.83
C GLN A 44 -11.70 7.50 7.26
N LEU A 45 -10.54 8.13 7.44
CA LEU A 45 -10.45 9.55 7.82
C LEU A 45 -11.11 10.45 6.78
N MET A 46 -10.86 10.20 5.49
CA MET A 46 -11.46 10.97 4.40
C MET A 46 -12.99 10.81 4.35
N LEU A 47 -13.51 9.60 4.57
CA LEU A 47 -14.96 9.37 4.62
C LEU A 47 -15.61 10.05 5.83
N GLU A 48 -14.94 10.05 6.98
CA GLU A 48 -15.42 10.78 8.16
C GLU A 48 -15.52 12.29 7.89
N TRP A 49 -14.48 12.87 7.28
CA TRP A 49 -14.48 14.28 6.88
C TRP A 49 -15.63 14.62 5.92
N LEU A 50 -15.90 13.75 4.94
CA LEU A 50 -17.02 13.91 4.02
C LEU A 50 -18.39 13.86 4.71
N GLY A 51 -18.50 13.12 5.80
CA GLY A 51 -19.70 13.06 6.64
C GLY A 51 -19.98 14.38 7.37
N LYS A 52 -18.93 15.14 7.71
CA LYS A 52 -19.01 16.37 8.49
C LYS A 52 -19.05 17.66 7.66
N LEU A 53 -19.20 17.55 6.34
CA LEU A 53 -19.18 18.72 5.44
C LEU A 53 -20.24 19.78 5.78
N GLU A 54 -21.39 19.36 6.30
CA GLU A 54 -22.50 20.25 6.67
C GLU A 54 -22.25 21.01 7.98
N GLU A 55 -21.23 20.60 8.76
CA GLU A 55 -20.78 21.34 9.94
C GLU A 55 -19.98 22.59 9.55
N ILE A 56 -19.50 22.68 8.30
CA ILE A 56 -18.72 23.81 7.81
C ILE A 56 -19.65 24.98 7.50
N PRO A 57 -19.49 26.16 8.13
CA PRO A 57 -20.31 27.32 7.84
C PRO A 57 -20.28 27.69 6.35
N GLY A 58 -21.46 27.81 5.75
CA GLY A 58 -21.61 28.10 4.31
C GLY A 58 -21.74 26.86 3.42
N ILE A 59 -21.60 25.65 3.96
CA ILE A 59 -21.88 24.40 3.23
C ILE A 59 -23.20 23.81 3.72
N GLY A 60 -24.25 23.95 2.90
CA GLY A 60 -25.52 23.26 3.13
C GLY A 60 -25.55 21.85 2.51
N GLU A 61 -26.56 21.07 2.87
CA GLU A 61 -26.80 19.68 2.43
C GLU A 61 -26.59 19.46 0.93
N LYS A 62 -27.19 20.31 0.08
CA LYS A 62 -27.09 20.21 -1.38
C LYS A 62 -25.65 20.37 -1.89
N THR A 63 -24.87 21.24 -1.26
CA THR A 63 -23.47 21.46 -1.63
C THR A 63 -22.60 20.33 -1.11
N ALA A 64 -22.83 19.89 0.14
CA ALA A 64 -22.15 18.73 0.71
C ALA A 64 -22.37 17.46 -0.12
N TRP A 65 -23.60 17.21 -0.59
CA TRP A 65 -23.92 16.10 -1.47
C TRP A 65 -23.09 16.11 -2.75
N LYS A 66 -23.02 17.26 -3.44
CA LYS A 66 -22.24 17.40 -4.69
C LYS A 66 -20.75 17.14 -4.47
N ILE A 67 -20.20 17.62 -3.35
CA ILE A 67 -18.79 17.38 -2.99
C ILE A 67 -18.55 15.89 -2.77
N ARG A 68 -19.43 15.19 -2.04
CA ARG A 68 -19.35 13.74 -1.81
C ARG A 68 -19.38 12.97 -3.12
N GLU A 69 -20.34 13.27 -3.99
CA GLU A 69 -20.48 12.63 -5.30
C GLU A 69 -19.24 12.82 -6.17
N HIS A 70 -18.73 14.05 -6.27
CA HIS A 70 -17.54 14.35 -7.05
C HIS A 70 -16.30 13.62 -6.52
N PHE A 71 -16.10 13.60 -5.21
CA PHE A 71 -14.98 12.90 -4.58
C PHE A 71 -15.03 11.39 -4.82
N LEU A 72 -16.20 10.76 -4.63
CA LEU A 72 -16.37 9.33 -4.87
C LEU A 72 -16.17 8.97 -6.35
N GLY A 73 -16.65 9.82 -7.26
CA GLY A 73 -16.39 9.68 -8.69
C GLY A 73 -14.89 9.72 -9.03
N PHE A 74 -14.17 10.72 -8.51
CA PHE A 74 -12.72 10.86 -8.69
C PHE A 74 -11.95 9.65 -8.15
N MET A 75 -12.30 9.16 -6.97
CA MET A 75 -11.66 7.99 -6.36
C MET A 75 -11.92 6.71 -7.17
N LYS A 76 -13.12 6.54 -7.71
CA LYS A 76 -13.47 5.40 -8.56
C LYS A 76 -12.67 5.41 -9.85
N GLU A 77 -12.55 6.56 -10.50
CA GLU A 77 -11.74 6.73 -11.70
C GLU A 77 -10.28 6.35 -11.40
N LYS A 78 -9.65 6.99 -10.41
CA LYS A 78 -8.24 6.74 -10.07
C LYS A 78 -7.95 5.28 -9.68
N ARG A 79 -8.87 4.59 -9.00
CA ARG A 79 -8.72 3.16 -8.70
C ARG A 79 -8.72 2.30 -9.97
N GLY A 80 -9.58 2.60 -10.95
CA GLY A 80 -9.58 1.89 -12.25
C GLY A 80 -8.29 2.10 -13.06
N TRP A 81 -7.65 3.27 -12.95
CA TRP A 81 -6.33 3.51 -13.53
C TRP A 81 -5.22 2.69 -12.84
N ASN A 82 -5.31 2.50 -11.53
CA ASN A 82 -4.31 1.75 -10.77
C ASN A 82 -4.41 0.22 -11.00
N GLU A 83 -5.60 -0.34 -11.17
CA GLU A 83 -5.76 -1.77 -11.49
C GLU A 83 -5.23 -2.09 -12.90
N SER A 84 -5.53 -1.27 -13.90
CA SER A 84 -5.03 -1.48 -15.27
C SER A 84 -3.51 -1.33 -15.40
N THR A 85 -2.89 -0.47 -14.59
CA THR A 85 -1.42 -0.32 -14.55
C THR A 85 -0.73 -1.44 -13.77
N LEU A 86 -1.37 -2.01 -12.73
CA LEU A 86 -0.86 -3.19 -12.03
C LEU A 86 -0.89 -4.46 -12.91
N GLU A 87 -1.93 -4.64 -13.72
CA GLU A 87 -2.02 -5.76 -14.68
C GLU A 87 -0.93 -5.69 -15.77
N GLN A 88 -0.63 -4.49 -16.28
CA GLN A 88 0.42 -4.28 -17.28
C GLN A 88 1.83 -4.56 -16.72
N ASN A 89 2.11 -4.14 -15.48
CA ASN A 89 3.42 -4.33 -14.87
C ASN A 89 3.70 -5.79 -14.49
N ASN A 90 2.68 -6.55 -14.07
CA ASN A 90 2.83 -7.98 -13.79
C ASN A 90 3.05 -8.80 -15.08
N THR A 91 2.41 -8.42 -16.19
CA THR A 91 2.62 -9.07 -17.50
C THR A 91 4.03 -8.82 -18.05
N ALA A 92 4.60 -7.62 -17.81
CA ALA A 92 5.96 -7.29 -18.21
C ALA A 92 7.05 -8.03 -17.39
N ALA A 93 6.76 -8.38 -16.13
CA ALA A 93 7.69 -9.10 -15.25
C ALA A 93 7.85 -10.59 -15.61
N ASP A 94 6.82 -11.22 -16.19
CA ASP A 94 6.86 -12.63 -16.62
C ASP A 94 7.71 -12.85 -17.90
N GLY A 95 8.06 -11.79 -18.63
CA GLY A 95 8.91 -11.86 -19.82
C GLY A 95 10.43 -11.92 -19.55
N TYR A 96 10.85 -11.86 -18.29
CA TYR A 96 12.27 -11.91 -17.86
C TYR A 96 12.59 -13.21 -17.09
N ARG A 97 12.02 -14.33 -17.51
CA ARG A 97 12.24 -15.66 -16.89
C ARG A 97 13.00 -16.59 -17.82
#